data_AF-A0A7J7HNE5-F1
#
_entry.id   AF-A0A7J7HNE5-F1
#
_cell.length_a   1.000
_cell.length_b   1.000
_cell.length_c   1.000
_cell.angle_alpha   90.00
_cell.angle_beta   90.00
_cell.angle_gamma   90.00
#
_symmetry.space_group_name_H-M   'P 1'
#
loop_
_entity.id
_entity.type
_entity.pdbx_description
1 polymer ?
#
loop_
_entity_poly.entity_id
_entity_poly.type
_entity_poly.pdbx_seq_one_letter_code
_entity_poly.pdbx_strand_id
1 'polypeptide(L)' 'MIDYTLAWLESAGVEEVFVFCCAHSRQVIDYLNNSKWFGQPNFTIKTIESHNSVSAGDALRLIYEQNVVCQDLSS' A
#
# COMPACT_ATOMS: atom_id res chain seq x y z
N MET A 1 -11.95 -7.92 -7.48
CA MET A 1 -12.08 -7.80 -6.00
C MET A 1 -11.28 -6.62 -5.46
N ILE A 2 -10.00 -6.45 -5.81
CA ILE A 2 -9.18 -5.33 -5.33
C ILE A 2 -9.81 -3.96 -5.67
N ASP A 3 -10.34 -3.77 -6.89
CA ASP A 3 -11.03 -2.52 -7.27
C ASP A 3 -12.19 -2.16 -6.36
N TYR A 4 -12.97 -3.17 -5.94
CA TYR A 4 -14.14 -2.95 -5.10
C TYR A 4 -13.72 -2.49 -3.71
N THR A 5 -12.69 -3.14 -3.14
CA THR A 5 -12.14 -2.74 -1.84
C THR A 5 -11.56 -1.34 -1.90
N LEU A 6 -10.83 -0.99 -2.96
CA LEU A 6 -10.25 0.34 -3.13
C LEU A 6 -11.33 1.41 -3.33
N ALA A 7 -12.35 1.14 -4.14
CA ALA A 7 -13.48 2.06 -4.31
C ALA A 7 -14.24 2.28 -3.00
N TRP A 8 -14.39 1.23 -2.18
CA TRP A 8 -14.99 1.35 -0.87
C TRP A 8 -14.14 2.18 0.10
N LEU A 9 -12.81 1.99 0.10
CA LEU A 9 -11.87 2.78 0.91
C LEU A 9 -11.85 4.25 0.49
N GLU A 10 -11.85 4.52 -0.82
CA GLU A 10 -11.92 5.86 -1.38
C GLU A 10 -13.25 6.55 -1.01
N SER A 11 -14.37 5.85 -1.13
CA SER A 11 -15.69 6.34 -0.69
C SER A 11 -15.79 6.52 0.83
N ALA A 12 -14.99 5.80 1.61
CA ALA A 12 -14.88 5.99 3.06
C ALA A 12 -13.99 7.20 3.44
N GLY A 13 -13.36 7.87 2.47
CA GLY A 13 -12.49 9.02 2.70
C GLY A 13 -11.07 8.66 3.15
N VAL A 14 -10.58 7.46 2.85
CA VAL A 14 -9.21 7.06 3.15
C VAL A 14 -8.26 7.71 2.16
N GLU A 15 -7.27 8.46 2.65
CA GLU A 15 -6.30 9.16 1.78
C GLU A 15 -5.10 8.28 1.37
N GLU A 16 -4.66 7.37 2.25
CA GLU A 16 -3.49 6.52 2.02
C GLU A 16 -3.76 5.06 2.37
N VAL A 17 -3.49 4.16 1.41
CA VAL A 17 -3.77 2.72 1.51
C VAL A 17 -2.49 1.92 1.32
N PHE A 18 -2.20 1.03 2.28
CA PHE A 18 -1.07 0.12 2.23
C PHE A 18 -1.51 -1.29 1.86
N VAL A 19 -1.00 -1.81 0.74
CA VAL A 19 -1.33 -3.16 0.26
C VAL A 19 -0.14 -4.08 0.50
N PHE A 20 -0.30 -5.01 1.44
CA PHE A 20 0.70 -6.05 1.73
C PHE A 20 0.48 -7.26 0.82
N CYS A 21 1.51 -7.63 0.08
CA CYS A 21 1.47 -8.79 -0.80
C CYS A 21 2.55 -9.81 -0.40
N CYS A 22 2.12 -11.00 0.01
CA CYS A 22 3.02 -12.09 0.41
C CYS A 22 3.27 -13.12 -0.70
N ALA A 23 2.27 -13.39 -1.56
CA ALA A 23 2.38 -14.32 -2.68
C ALA A 23 1.96 -13.62 -3.98
N HIS A 24 2.72 -13.83 -5.06
CA HIS A 24 2.50 -13.18 -6.36
C HIS A 24 2.49 -11.64 -6.30
N SER A 25 3.28 -11.06 -5.39
CA SER A 25 3.48 -9.62 -5.18
C SER A 25 3.62 -8.84 -6.49
N ARG A 26 4.48 -9.31 -7.39
CA ARG A 26 4.71 -8.68 -8.70
C ARG A 26 3.44 -8.50 -9.52
N GLN A 27 2.55 -9.50 -9.60
CA GLN A 27 1.32 -9.37 -10.37
C GLN A 27 0.37 -8.32 -9.78
N VAL A 28 0.31 -8.24 -8.45
CA VAL A 28 -0.52 -7.24 -7.76
C VAL A 28 0.05 -5.83 -7.95
N ILE A 29 1.37 -5.70 -7.84
CA ILE A 29 2.08 -4.43 -8.06
C ILE A 29 1.89 -3.96 -9.51
N ASP A 30 2.12 -4.83 -10.50
CA ASP A 30 1.90 -4.52 -11.91
C ASP A 30 0.45 -4.12 -12.18
N TYR A 31 -0.51 -4.87 -11.63
CA TYR A 31 -1.92 -4.54 -11.77
C TYR A 31 -2.24 -3.17 -11.17
N LEU A 32 -1.76 -2.87 -9.96
CA LEU A 32 -2.01 -1.58 -9.29
C LEU A 32 -1.35 -0.42 -10.06
N ASN A 33 -0.12 -0.60 -10.53
CA ASN A 33 0.59 0.40 -11.35
C ASN A 33 -0.08 0.68 -12.69
N ASN A 34 -0.71 -0.32 -13.30
CA ASN A 34 -1.46 -0.16 -14.56
C ASN A 34 -2.94 0.21 -14.32
N SER A 35 -3.39 0.27 -13.08
CA SER A 35 -4.78 0.57 -12.74
C SER A 35 -5.04 2.08 -12.67
N LYS A 36 -6.33 2.45 -12.72
CA LYS A 36 -6.79 3.83 -12.51
C LYS A 36 -6.47 4.40 -11.11
N TRP A 37 -6.01 3.56 -10.19
CA TRP A 37 -5.72 3.96 -8.82
C TRP A 37 -4.30 4.49 -8.64
N PHE A 38 -3.40 4.20 -9.60
CA PHE A 38 -2.06 4.74 -9.58
C PHE A 38 -2.06 6.23 -9.91
N GLY A 39 -1.40 7.04 -9.08
CA GLY A 39 -1.27 8.48 -9.31
C GLY A 39 -2.53 9.32 -9.04
N GLN A 40 -3.49 8.80 -8.28
CA GLN A 40 -4.63 9.58 -7.81
C GLN A 40 -4.18 10.62 -6.76
N PRO A 41 -4.51 11.91 -6.91
CA PRO A 41 -4.02 12.96 -6.01
C PRO A 41 -4.60 12.87 -4.59
N ASN A 42 -5.79 12.28 -4.45
CA ASN A 42 -6.49 12.17 -3.17
C ASN A 42 -6.51 10.73 -2.62
N PHE A 43 -5.85 9.78 -3.30
CA PHE A 43 -5.91 8.37 -2.95
C PHE A 43 -4.59 7.67 -3.30
N THR A 44 -3.66 7.67 -2.34
CA THR A 44 -2.32 7.13 -2.55
C THR A 44 -2.28 5.66 -2.16
N ILE A 45 -1.91 4.79 -3.10
CA ILE A 45 -1.70 3.36 -2.84
C ILE A 45 -0.21 3.06 -2.76
N LYS A 46 0.23 2.49 -1.64
CA LYS A 46 1.59 1.99 -1.44
C LYS A 46 1.59 0.47 -1.33
N THR A 47 2.24 -0.19 -2.26
CA THR A 47 2.44 -1.65 -2.21
C THR A 47 3.69 -1.98 -1.41
N ILE A 48 3.54 -2.82 -0.39
CA ILE A 48 4.65 -3.35 0.40
C ILE A 48 4.80 -4.83 0.05
N GLU A 49 5.89 -5.16 -0.63
CA GLU A 49 6.27 -6.55 -0.87
C GLU A 49 6.93 -7.10 0.39
N SER A 50 6.37 -8.17 0.92
CA SER A 50 6.92 -8.82 2.10
C SER A 50 6.98 -10.33 1.89
N HIS A 51 8.19 -10.86 1.84
CA HIS A 51 8.43 -12.30 1.74
C HIS A 51 8.26 -13.02 3.08
N ASN A 52 8.12 -12.30 4.20
CA ASN A 52 8.20 -12.86 5.55
C ASN A 52 7.23 -12.29 6.60
N SER A 53 6.35 -11.33 6.28
CA SER A 53 5.37 -10.81 7.24
C SER A 53 4.15 -11.72 7.31
N VAL A 54 4.10 -12.54 8.35
CA VAL A 54 3.01 -13.51 8.59
C VAL A 54 1.88 -12.89 9.42
N SER A 55 2.09 -11.71 10.03
CA SER A 55 1.14 -11.07 10.93
C SER A 55 0.91 -9.58 10.66
N ALA A 56 -0.24 -9.06 11.10
CA ALA A 56 -0.56 -7.62 11.07
C ALA A 56 0.44 -6.78 11.89
N GLY A 57 1.06 -7.36 12.93
CA GLY A 57 2.08 -6.70 13.74
C GLY A 57 3.37 -6.44 12.96
N ASP A 58 3.81 -7.41 12.15
CA ASP A 58 4.98 -7.23 11.27
C ASP A 58 4.71 -6.19 10.18
N ALA A 59 3.49 -6.18 9.63
CA ALA A 59 3.06 -5.20 8.66
C ALA A 59 3.10 -3.77 9.24
N LEU A 60 2.55 -3.56 10.43
CA LEU A 60 2.58 -2.26 11.11
C LEU A 60 4.01 -1.81 11.44
N ARG A 61 4.88 -2.74 11.86
CA ARG A 61 6.28 -2.43 12.15
C ARG A 61 7.04 -1.98 10.90
N LEU A 62 6.83 -2.64 9.76
CA LEU A 62 7.41 -2.24 8.47
C LEU A 62 6.94 -0.86 8.01
N ILE A 63 5.66 -0.52 8.23
CA ILE A 63 5.15 0.83 7.94
C ILE A 63 5.84 1.84 8.84
N TYR A 64 5.95 1.54 10.13
CA TYR A 64 6.60 2.43 11.09
C TYR A 64 8.05 2.71 10.69
N GLU A 65 8.84 1.69 10.37
CA GLU A 65 10.24 1.89 9.97
C GLU A 65 10.39 2.66 8.64
N GLN A 66 9.57 2.37 7.63
CA GLN A 66 9.58 3.14 6.39
C GLN A 66 9.17 4.61 6.59
N ASN A 67 8.21 4.87 7.47
CA ASN A 67 7.77 6.25 7.74
C ASN A 67 8.80 7.03 8.57
N VAL A 68 9.52 6.37 9.48
CA VAL A 68 10.67 6.97 10.19
C VAL A 68 11.78 7.33 9.20
N VAL A 69 12.08 6.47 8.24
CA VAL A 69 13.10 6.73 7.21
C VAL A 69 12.63 7.81 6.22
N CYS A 70 11.37 7.81 5.79
CA CYS A 70 10.84 8.84 4.90
C CYS A 70 10.77 10.24 5.57
N GLN A 71 10.57 10.32 6.88
CA GLN A 71 10.50 11.59 7.60
C GLN A 71 11.89 12.27 7.76
N ASP A 72 12.97 11.49 7.78
CA ASP A 72 14.35 11.99 7.90
C ASP A 72 14.91 12.59 6.59
N LEU A 73 14.55 11.99 5.44
CA LEU A 73 15.06 12.37 4.11
C LEU A 73 14.52 13.70 3.54
N SER A 74 13.76 14.47 4.30
CA SER A 74 13.23 15.80 3.91
C SER A 74 13.81 16.96 4.75
N SER A 75 15.08 16.85 5.16
CA SER A 75 15.83 17.95 5.82
C SER A 75 16.83 18.62 4.87
#